data_AF-A0A229RHS0-F1
#
_entry.id   AF-A0A229RHS0-F1
#
_cell.length_a   1.000
_cell.length_b   1.000
_cell.length_c   1.000
_cell.angle_alpha   90.00
_cell.angle_beta   90.00
_cell.angle_gamma   90.00
#
_symmetry.space_group_name_H-M   'P 1'
#
loop_
_entity.id
_entity.type
_entity.pdbx_description
1 polymer ?
#
loop_
_entity_poly.entity_id
_entity_poly.type
_entity_poly.pdbx_seq_one_letter_code
_entity_poly.pdbx_strand_id
1 'polypeptide(L)'
;ALPISPAGAALTAAGLGLAALGGGRRAMRVAVPLAASVWAYDTVLKPTPAGPVAMAACRTLDVLLGAGLETRRALTAAAAVGVHTLGVTALSTGEVHGANPATARAALTTSCVATTLALTGPARGGWHRAASMAAGSGYAGLVGRAQADAVRDPSAKSVRSATKSGIHGMVPLQAAVTAKGSVLGAVLVAAALPIARKLSRKVSPT
;
A
#
# COMPACT_ATOMS: atom_id res chain seq x y z
N ALA A 1 12.33 -23.96 1.33
CA ALA A 1 11.41 -23.15 0.50
C ALA A 1 10.25 -24.04 0.10
N LEU A 2 9.00 -23.67 0.43
CA LEU A 2 7.84 -24.44 -0.03
C LEU A 2 7.77 -24.34 -1.57
N PRO A 3 7.64 -25.46 -2.30
CA PRO A 3 7.49 -25.43 -3.74
C PRO A 3 6.21 -24.69 -4.08
N ILE A 4 6.27 -23.95 -5.16
CA ILE A 4 5.21 -23.03 -5.53
C ILE A 4 4.04 -23.87 -6.01
N SER A 5 2.83 -23.53 -5.58
CA SER A 5 1.64 -24.16 -6.11
C SER A 5 1.54 -23.93 -7.63
N PRO A 6 1.14 -24.95 -8.41
CA PRO A 6 0.91 -24.82 -9.85
C PRO A 6 -0.11 -23.70 -10.17
N ALA A 7 -1.03 -23.44 -9.24
CA ALA A 7 -1.96 -22.31 -9.31
C ALA A 7 -1.24 -20.94 -9.33
N GLY A 8 -0.20 -20.75 -8.50
CA GLY A 8 0.57 -19.49 -8.48
C GLY A 8 1.32 -19.24 -9.79
N ALA A 9 1.91 -20.29 -10.36
CA ALA A 9 2.56 -20.22 -11.67
C ALA A 9 1.54 -19.89 -12.79
N ALA A 10 0.37 -20.55 -12.78
CA ALA A 10 -0.70 -20.32 -13.76
C ALA A 10 -1.26 -18.89 -13.68
N LEU A 11 -1.52 -18.38 -12.47
CA LEU A 11 -1.98 -17.00 -12.29
C LEU A 11 -0.93 -15.97 -12.74
N THR A 12 0.35 -16.23 -12.49
CA THR A 12 1.44 -15.37 -12.97
C THR A 12 1.48 -15.36 -14.50
N ALA A 13 1.40 -16.52 -15.14
CA ALA A 13 1.38 -16.63 -16.61
C ALA A 13 0.16 -15.89 -17.20
N ALA A 14 -1.03 -16.06 -16.61
CA ALA A 14 -2.23 -15.36 -17.03
C ALA A 14 -2.09 -13.84 -16.88
N GLY A 15 -1.56 -13.35 -15.76
CA GLY A 15 -1.32 -11.93 -15.53
C GLY A 15 -0.33 -11.32 -16.52
N LEU A 16 0.77 -12.02 -16.83
CA LEU A 16 1.73 -11.61 -17.85
C LEU A 16 1.11 -11.63 -19.26
N GLY A 17 0.29 -12.63 -19.57
CA GLY A 17 -0.45 -12.70 -20.83
C GLY A 17 -1.41 -11.53 -21.01
N LEU A 18 -2.20 -11.19 -19.99
CA LEU A 18 -3.09 -10.03 -20.00
C LEU A 18 -2.32 -8.71 -20.14
N ALA A 19 -1.17 -8.56 -19.46
CA ALA A 19 -0.32 -7.38 -19.58
C ALA A 19 0.25 -7.23 -21.01
N ALA A 20 0.68 -8.35 -21.62
CA ALA A 20 1.16 -8.36 -23.00
C ALA A 20 0.06 -7.98 -23.99
N LEU A 21 -1.15 -8.52 -23.83
CA LEU A 21 -2.30 -8.25 -24.71
C LEU A 21 -2.81 -6.81 -24.57
N GLY A 22 -2.92 -6.29 -23.34
CA GLY A 22 -3.50 -4.97 -23.08
C GLY A 22 -2.53 -3.80 -23.26
N GLY A 23 -1.25 -3.98 -22.93
CA GLY A 23 -0.27 -2.89 -22.90
C GLY A 23 1.06 -3.17 -23.63
N GLY A 24 1.18 -4.33 -24.26
CA GLY A 24 2.33 -4.70 -25.09
C GLY A 24 3.66 -4.62 -24.36
N ARG A 25 4.73 -4.28 -25.11
CA ARG A 25 6.10 -4.22 -24.57
C ARG A 25 6.26 -3.25 -23.39
N ARG A 26 5.45 -2.19 -23.31
CA ARG A 26 5.55 -1.19 -22.23
C ARG A 26 5.03 -1.76 -20.92
N ALA A 27 3.87 -2.41 -20.93
CA ALA A 27 3.34 -3.08 -19.74
C ALA A 27 4.27 -4.21 -19.28
N MET A 28 4.85 -4.97 -20.21
CA MET A 28 5.80 -6.05 -19.87
C MET A 28 7.06 -5.55 -19.13
N ARG A 29 7.52 -4.32 -19.38
CA ARG A 29 8.65 -3.72 -18.63
C ARG A 29 8.36 -3.52 -17.14
N VAL A 30 7.10 -3.49 -16.73
CA VAL A 30 6.69 -3.38 -15.33
C VAL A 30 6.19 -4.72 -14.80
N ALA A 31 5.43 -5.47 -15.62
CA ALA A 31 4.84 -6.74 -15.22
C ALA A 31 5.89 -7.82 -14.93
N VAL A 32 6.99 -7.89 -15.71
CA VAL A 32 8.07 -8.87 -15.44
C VAL A 32 8.78 -8.59 -14.11
N PRO A 33 9.28 -7.36 -13.84
CA PRO A 33 9.84 -7.03 -12.53
C PRO A 33 8.84 -7.23 -11.38
N LEU A 34 7.56 -6.93 -11.59
CA LEU A 34 6.52 -7.17 -10.59
C LEU A 34 6.41 -8.65 -10.25
N ALA A 35 6.25 -9.51 -11.27
CA ALA A 35 6.18 -10.95 -11.08
C ALA A 35 7.43 -11.46 -10.35
N ALA A 36 8.63 -11.08 -10.82
CA ALA A 36 9.90 -11.44 -10.18
C ALA A 36 9.96 -10.99 -8.71
N SER A 37 9.45 -9.80 -8.39
CA SER A 37 9.40 -9.28 -7.01
C SER A 37 8.46 -10.08 -6.13
N VAL A 38 7.28 -10.46 -6.64
CA VAL A 38 6.32 -11.32 -5.94
C VAL A 38 6.94 -12.69 -5.65
N TRP A 39 7.58 -13.30 -6.66
CA TRP A 39 8.32 -14.55 -6.50
C TRP A 39 9.41 -14.45 -5.43
N ALA A 40 10.25 -13.42 -5.50
CA ALA A 40 11.33 -13.20 -4.55
C ALA A 40 10.80 -12.98 -3.13
N TYR A 41 9.70 -12.23 -2.99
CA TYR A 41 9.03 -12.04 -1.70
C TYR A 41 8.53 -13.36 -1.12
N ASP A 42 7.69 -14.08 -1.84
CA ASP A 42 7.01 -15.26 -1.31
C ASP A 42 7.94 -16.45 -1.05
N THR A 43 9.03 -16.58 -1.81
CA THR A 43 9.92 -17.74 -1.71
C THR A 43 11.14 -17.52 -0.82
N VAL A 44 11.68 -16.30 -0.76
CA VAL A 44 12.97 -16.02 -0.11
C VAL A 44 12.89 -14.89 0.90
N LEU A 45 12.31 -13.75 0.53
CA LEU A 45 12.51 -12.49 1.28
C LEU A 45 11.51 -12.28 2.42
N LYS A 46 10.30 -12.86 2.35
CA LYS A 46 9.26 -12.72 3.39
C LYS A 46 9.73 -13.02 4.82
N PRO A 47 10.50 -14.10 5.10
CA PRO A 47 11.00 -14.37 6.46
C PRO A 47 12.26 -13.58 6.84
N THR A 48 12.75 -12.67 5.97
CA THR A 48 14.00 -11.94 6.18
C THR A 48 13.75 -10.48 6.57
N PRO A 49 14.76 -9.78 7.12
CA PRO A 49 14.67 -8.33 7.36
C PRO A 49 14.38 -7.49 6.10
N ALA A 50 14.65 -8.04 4.90
CA ALA A 50 14.35 -7.37 3.62
C ALA A 50 12.88 -7.52 3.17
N GLY A 51 12.07 -8.32 3.86
CA GLY A 51 10.65 -8.56 3.55
C GLY A 51 9.83 -7.28 3.34
N PRO A 52 9.93 -6.26 4.22
CA PRO A 52 9.22 -4.99 4.04
C PRO A 52 9.61 -4.24 2.76
N VAL A 53 10.88 -4.28 2.36
CA VAL A 53 11.36 -3.63 1.13
C VAL A 53 10.84 -4.35 -0.10
N ALA A 54 10.89 -5.69 -0.10
CA ALA A 54 10.35 -6.51 -1.19
C ALA A 54 8.83 -6.30 -1.36
N MET A 55 8.07 -6.26 -0.26
CA MET A 55 6.63 -5.99 -0.31
C MET A 55 6.32 -4.59 -0.83
N ALA A 56 7.11 -3.58 -0.41
CA ALA A 56 6.99 -2.21 -0.91
C ALA A 56 7.30 -2.12 -2.41
N ALA A 57 8.30 -2.84 -2.90
CA ALA A 57 8.61 -2.94 -4.33
C ALA A 57 7.44 -3.57 -5.11
N CYS A 58 6.87 -4.67 -4.61
CA CYS A 58 5.69 -5.30 -5.20
C CYS A 58 4.53 -4.30 -5.33
N ARG A 59 4.18 -3.61 -4.25
CA ARG A 59 3.07 -2.63 -4.25
C ARG A 59 3.35 -1.41 -5.13
N THR A 60 4.59 -0.96 -5.20
CA THR A 60 4.99 0.15 -6.08
C THR A 60 4.81 -0.26 -7.55
N LEU A 61 5.33 -1.42 -7.94
CA LEU A 61 5.25 -1.93 -9.29
C LEU A 61 3.81 -2.27 -9.71
N ASP A 62 2.98 -2.73 -8.79
CA ASP A 62 1.54 -2.96 -9.00
C ASP A 62 0.81 -1.68 -9.40
N VAL A 63 1.06 -0.57 -8.69
CA VAL A 63 0.50 0.74 -9.04
C VAL A 63 1.01 1.23 -10.41
N LEU A 64 2.30 1.03 -10.69
CA LEU A 64 2.88 1.43 -11.98
C LEU A 64 2.34 0.62 -13.15
N LEU A 65 2.06 -0.68 -12.94
CA LEU A 65 1.43 -1.53 -13.94
C LEU A 65 0.00 -1.07 -14.22
N GLY A 66 -0.77 -0.79 -13.16
CA GLY A 66 -2.13 -0.27 -13.28
C GLY A 66 -2.24 1.11 -13.91
N ALA A 67 -1.17 1.92 -13.86
CA ALA A 67 -1.12 3.24 -14.49
C ALA A 67 -1.04 3.19 -16.03
N GLY A 68 -0.68 2.05 -16.62
CA GLY A 68 -0.59 1.86 -18.06
C GLY A 68 0.30 2.92 -18.73
N LEU A 69 -0.25 3.66 -19.70
CA LEU A 69 0.49 4.69 -20.44
C LEU A 69 0.86 5.92 -19.60
N GLU A 70 0.21 6.13 -18.45
CA GLU A 70 0.41 7.28 -17.57
C GLU A 70 1.46 7.01 -16.47
N THR A 71 2.36 6.04 -16.67
CA THR A 71 3.36 5.60 -15.66
C THR A 71 4.10 6.78 -15.01
N ARG A 72 4.54 7.77 -15.81
CA ARG A 72 5.26 8.94 -15.30
C ARG A 72 4.41 9.79 -14.35
N ARG A 73 3.10 9.95 -14.63
CA ARG A 73 2.19 10.71 -13.77
C ARG A 73 1.83 9.95 -12.50
N ALA A 74 1.92 8.63 -12.53
CA ALA A 74 1.66 7.77 -11.39
C ALA A 74 2.87 7.58 -10.45
N LEU A 75 4.05 8.12 -10.75
CA LEU A 75 5.24 7.91 -9.93
C LEU A 75 5.06 8.35 -8.46
N THR A 76 4.45 9.52 -8.23
CA THR A 76 4.20 9.99 -6.86
C THR A 76 3.15 9.17 -6.14
N ALA A 77 2.14 8.67 -6.86
CA ALA A 77 1.15 7.74 -6.33
C ALA A 77 1.77 6.39 -5.94
N ALA A 78 2.58 5.82 -6.84
CA ALA A 78 3.28 4.56 -6.62
C ALA A 78 4.27 4.69 -5.44
N ALA A 79 5.02 5.79 -5.38
CA ALA A 79 5.91 6.09 -4.26
C ALA A 79 5.14 6.24 -2.93
N ALA A 80 3.99 6.93 -2.92
CA ALA A 80 3.17 7.06 -1.71
C ALA A 80 2.71 5.69 -1.18
N VAL A 81 2.21 4.82 -2.07
CA VAL A 81 1.78 3.47 -1.72
C VAL A 81 2.96 2.60 -1.27
N GLY A 82 4.09 2.66 -1.98
CA GLY A 82 5.31 1.93 -1.64
C GLY A 82 5.86 2.31 -0.27
N VAL A 83 5.99 3.61 0.01
CA VAL A 83 6.49 4.12 1.29
C VAL A 83 5.55 3.75 2.44
N HIS A 84 4.24 3.90 2.26
CA HIS A 84 3.26 3.44 3.26
C HIS A 84 3.38 1.92 3.53
N THR A 85 3.49 1.13 2.46
CA THR A 85 3.63 -0.33 2.55
C THR A 85 4.89 -0.71 3.31
N LEU A 86 6.03 -0.05 3.05
CA LEU A 86 7.28 -0.29 3.76
C LEU A 86 7.09 -0.11 5.27
N GLY A 87 6.52 1.02 5.69
CA GLY A 87 6.29 1.34 7.09
C GLY A 87 5.37 0.36 7.79
N VAL A 88 4.21 0.06 7.19
CA VAL A 88 3.23 -0.86 7.77
C VAL A 88 3.77 -2.29 7.82
N THR A 89 4.48 -2.74 6.78
CA THR A 89 5.06 -4.09 6.75
C THR A 89 6.16 -4.23 7.80
N ALA A 90 7.05 -3.24 7.92
CA ALA A 90 8.08 -3.23 8.97
C ALA A 90 7.46 -3.23 10.37
N LEU A 91 6.44 -2.40 10.60
CA LEU A 91 5.72 -2.34 11.88
C LEU A 91 5.02 -3.66 12.22
N SER A 92 4.44 -4.33 11.21
CA SER A 92 3.72 -5.61 11.40
C SER A 92 4.59 -6.74 11.96
N THR A 93 5.91 -6.67 11.80
CA THR A 93 6.83 -7.67 12.38
C THR A 93 6.79 -7.67 13.91
N GLY A 94 6.40 -6.56 14.54
CA GLY A 94 6.29 -6.41 15.98
C GLY A 94 4.92 -6.78 16.56
N GLU A 95 4.01 -7.39 15.79
CA GLU A 95 2.66 -7.69 16.29
C GLU A 95 2.59 -8.73 17.40
N VAL A 96 3.58 -9.63 17.48
CA VAL A 96 3.61 -10.71 18.47
C VAL A 96 4.30 -10.27 19.75
N HIS A 97 5.47 -9.63 19.63
CA HIS A 97 6.35 -9.32 20.76
C HIS A 97 6.46 -7.82 21.08
N GLY A 98 5.77 -6.96 20.32
CA GLY A 98 6.02 -5.52 20.33
C GLY A 98 7.10 -5.12 19.33
N ALA A 99 7.23 -3.82 19.10
CA ALA A 99 8.19 -3.26 18.16
C ALA A 99 9.34 -2.57 18.90
N ASN A 100 10.47 -2.39 18.21
CA ASN A 100 11.46 -1.42 18.65
C ASN A 100 10.89 0.01 18.44
N PRO A 101 11.08 0.96 19.39
CA PRO A 101 10.75 2.38 19.21
C PRO A 101 11.28 2.99 17.91
N ALA A 102 12.43 2.54 17.40
CA ALA A 102 12.95 3.02 16.11
C ALA A 102 12.07 2.59 14.93
N THR A 103 11.56 1.34 14.93
CA THR A 103 10.65 0.84 13.89
C THR A 103 9.31 1.57 13.94
N ALA A 104 8.77 1.82 15.13
CA ALA A 104 7.53 2.59 15.29
C ALA A 104 7.69 4.04 14.77
N ARG A 105 8.81 4.70 15.09
CA ARG A 105 9.13 6.04 14.57
C ARG A 105 9.31 6.03 13.06
N ALA A 106 10.05 5.07 12.51
CA ALA A 106 10.23 4.93 11.07
C ALA A 106 8.88 4.73 10.36
N ALA A 107 7.98 3.92 10.92
CA ALA A 107 6.64 3.72 10.37
C ALA A 107 5.83 5.03 10.36
N LEU A 108 5.87 5.82 11.44
CA LEU A 108 5.26 7.14 11.48
C LEU A 108 5.85 8.10 10.43
N THR A 109 7.18 8.15 10.32
CA THR A 109 7.88 8.97 9.31
C THR A 109 7.48 8.58 7.90
N THR A 110 7.43 7.28 7.58
CA THR A 110 6.97 6.81 6.27
C THR A 110 5.52 7.21 6.00
N SER A 111 4.63 7.21 6.99
CA SER A 111 3.26 7.69 6.81
C SER A 111 3.18 9.19 6.53
N CYS A 112 4.02 10.00 7.17
CA CYS A 112 4.14 11.43 6.85
C CYS A 112 4.63 11.63 5.41
N VAL A 113 5.69 10.92 5.00
CA VAL A 113 6.22 10.96 3.62
C VAL A 113 5.16 10.52 2.61
N ALA A 114 4.43 9.43 2.88
CA ALA A 114 3.35 8.96 2.03
C ALA A 114 2.22 9.98 1.90
N THR A 115 1.87 10.69 2.99
CA THR A 115 0.89 11.79 2.96
C THR A 115 1.37 12.90 2.03
N THR A 116 2.62 13.35 2.18
CA THR A 116 3.19 14.39 1.33
C THR A 116 3.23 13.96 -0.14
N LEU A 117 3.65 12.73 -0.44
CA LEU A 117 3.66 12.19 -1.80
C LEU A 117 2.24 12.10 -2.39
N ALA A 118 1.25 11.72 -1.61
CA ALA A 118 -0.14 11.64 -2.06
C ALA A 118 -0.73 13.01 -2.39
N LEU A 119 -0.39 14.04 -1.61
CA LEU A 119 -0.93 15.40 -1.76
C LEU A 119 -0.16 16.28 -2.75
N THR A 120 1.07 15.91 -3.10
CA THR A 120 1.90 16.64 -4.08
C THR A 120 1.50 16.35 -5.53
N GLY A 121 1.94 17.24 -6.43
CA GLY A 121 1.67 17.16 -7.86
C GLY A 121 0.38 17.90 -8.29
N PRO A 122 0.10 17.91 -9.60
CA PRO A 122 -1.01 18.66 -10.17
C PRO A 122 -2.37 18.04 -9.81
N ALA A 123 -3.37 18.89 -9.63
CA ALA A 123 -4.77 18.52 -9.48
C ALA A 123 -5.59 19.25 -10.55
N ARG A 124 -6.68 18.64 -11.02
CA ARG A 124 -7.53 19.22 -12.09
C ARG A 124 -8.20 20.55 -11.73
N GLY A 125 -8.29 20.91 -10.45
CA GLY A 125 -8.83 22.17 -9.98
C GLY A 125 -8.89 22.25 -8.45
N GLY A 126 -9.33 23.39 -7.92
CA GLY A 126 -9.40 23.65 -6.48
C GLY A 126 -10.25 22.63 -5.71
N TRP A 127 -11.39 22.23 -6.25
CA TRP A 127 -12.26 21.20 -5.65
C TRP A 127 -11.60 19.82 -5.57
N HIS A 128 -10.90 19.41 -6.62
CA HIS A 128 -10.13 18.15 -6.65
C HIS A 128 -8.98 18.17 -5.64
N ARG A 129 -8.33 19.33 -5.47
CA ARG A 129 -7.32 19.55 -4.43
C ARG A 129 -7.94 19.44 -3.04
N ALA A 130 -9.07 20.09 -2.79
CA ALA A 130 -9.75 20.04 -1.50
C ALA A 130 -10.18 18.61 -1.14
N ALA A 131 -10.75 17.85 -2.09
CA ALA A 131 -11.11 16.45 -1.90
C ALA A 131 -9.86 15.57 -1.61
N SER A 132 -8.76 15.81 -2.34
CA SER A 132 -7.48 15.14 -2.10
C SER A 132 -6.94 15.43 -0.70
N MET A 133 -6.96 16.69 -0.27
CA MET A 133 -6.54 17.12 1.07
C MET A 133 -7.44 16.52 2.17
N ALA A 134 -8.76 16.49 1.98
CA ALA A 134 -9.67 15.90 2.95
C ALA A 134 -9.37 14.40 3.16
N ALA A 135 -9.20 13.65 2.08
CA ALA A 135 -8.85 12.23 2.15
C ALA A 135 -7.43 12.02 2.75
N GLY A 136 -6.46 12.84 2.38
CA GLY A 136 -5.08 12.78 2.90
C GLY A 136 -5.02 13.11 4.40
N SER A 137 -5.78 14.09 4.86
CA SER A 137 -5.94 14.40 6.28
C SER A 137 -6.63 13.27 7.05
N GLY A 138 -7.63 12.63 6.44
CA GLY A 138 -8.27 11.43 7.00
C GLY A 138 -7.28 10.27 7.17
N TYR A 139 -6.43 10.03 6.16
CA TYR A 139 -5.33 9.08 6.24
C TYR A 139 -4.34 9.43 7.36
N ALA A 140 -3.83 10.67 7.38
CA ALA A 140 -2.85 11.13 8.36
C ALA A 140 -3.41 11.05 9.79
N GLY A 141 -4.67 11.41 10.00
CA GLY A 141 -5.34 11.31 11.29
C GLY A 141 -5.56 9.86 11.74
N LEU A 142 -5.99 8.96 10.84
CA LEU A 142 -6.24 7.55 11.16
C LEU A 142 -4.93 6.80 11.47
N VAL A 143 -3.96 6.90 10.56
CA VAL A 143 -2.72 6.11 10.64
C VAL A 143 -1.72 6.77 11.58
N GLY A 144 -1.56 8.10 11.49
CA GLY A 144 -0.61 8.84 12.30
C GLY A 144 -0.90 8.80 13.79
N ARG A 145 -2.19 8.85 14.20
CA ARG A 145 -2.55 8.69 15.62
C ARG A 145 -2.18 7.31 16.15
N ALA A 146 -2.59 6.24 15.45
CA ALA A 146 -2.30 4.88 15.87
C ALA A 146 -0.79 4.58 15.90
N GLN A 147 -0.02 5.11 14.92
CA GLN A 147 1.43 4.97 14.92
C GLN A 147 2.11 5.84 16.00
N ALA A 148 1.59 7.02 16.32
CA ALA A 148 2.09 7.83 17.43
C ALA A 148 1.87 7.13 18.78
N ASP A 149 0.74 6.44 18.95
CA ASP A 149 0.48 5.62 20.13
C ASP A 149 1.45 4.44 20.21
N ALA A 150 1.78 3.80 19.08
CA ALA A 150 2.82 2.76 19.01
C ALA A 150 4.24 3.30 19.24
N VAL A 151 4.51 4.58 18.98
CA VAL A 151 5.78 5.22 19.33
C VAL A 151 5.88 5.46 20.84
N ARG A 152 4.77 5.83 21.50
CA ARG A 152 4.71 6.08 22.95
C ARG A 152 4.75 4.78 23.75
N ASP A 153 3.98 3.79 23.33
CA ASP A 153 3.93 2.46 23.90
C ASP A 153 4.10 1.43 22.77
N PRO A 154 5.31 0.90 22.54
CA PRO A 154 5.58 -0.04 21.46
C PRO A 154 5.20 -1.50 21.82
N SER A 155 4.19 -1.68 22.67
CA SER A 155 3.63 -2.99 23.01
C SER A 155 2.98 -3.69 21.81
N ALA A 156 2.92 -5.02 21.85
CA ALA A 156 2.28 -5.84 20.80
C ALA A 156 0.84 -5.39 20.48
N LYS A 157 0.08 -4.99 21.51
CA LYS A 157 -1.30 -4.50 21.36
C LYS A 157 -1.35 -3.19 20.57
N SER A 158 -0.49 -2.23 20.92
CA SER A 158 -0.41 -0.94 20.24
C SER A 158 0.05 -1.10 18.79
N VAL A 159 1.08 -1.92 18.57
CA VAL A 159 1.60 -2.27 17.23
C VAL A 159 0.51 -2.92 16.37
N ARG A 160 -0.24 -3.89 16.89
CA ARG A 160 -1.34 -4.54 16.16
C ARG A 160 -2.46 -3.57 15.81
N SER A 161 -2.79 -2.65 16.71
CA SER A 161 -3.76 -1.57 16.44
C SER A 161 -3.26 -0.63 15.34
N ALA A 162 -1.96 -0.27 15.39
CA ALA A 162 -1.31 0.57 14.39
C ALA A 162 -1.22 -0.12 13.02
N THR A 163 -0.85 -1.40 12.95
CA THR A 163 -0.86 -2.15 11.68
C THR A 163 -2.27 -2.24 11.10
N LYS A 164 -3.27 -2.58 11.92
CA LYS A 164 -4.68 -2.62 11.48
C LYS A 164 -5.15 -1.27 10.94
N SER A 165 -4.73 -0.19 11.59
CA SER A 165 -5.03 1.18 11.13
C SER A 165 -4.28 1.49 9.82
N GLY A 166 -3.03 1.04 9.69
CA GLY A 166 -2.25 1.12 8.46
C GLY A 166 -2.92 0.41 7.28
N ILE A 167 -3.33 -0.85 7.46
CA ILE A 167 -4.06 -1.63 6.45
C ILE A 167 -5.30 -0.88 5.97
N HIS A 168 -6.11 -0.34 6.89
CA HIS A 168 -7.27 0.47 6.54
C HIS A 168 -6.92 1.84 5.96
N GLY A 169 -5.74 2.37 6.27
CA GLY A 169 -5.22 3.64 5.81
C GLY A 169 -4.88 3.66 4.31
N MET A 170 -4.64 2.49 3.71
CA MET A 170 -4.39 2.42 2.28
C MET A 170 -5.56 2.98 1.44
N VAL A 171 -6.80 2.78 1.89
CA VAL A 171 -7.99 3.28 1.18
C VAL A 171 -8.07 4.81 1.14
N PRO A 172 -8.02 5.56 2.26
CA PRO A 172 -8.00 7.02 2.20
C PRO A 172 -6.74 7.57 1.51
N LEU A 173 -5.59 6.88 1.59
CA LEU A 173 -4.39 7.26 0.84
C LEU A 173 -4.62 7.19 -0.68
N GLN A 174 -5.19 6.08 -1.16
CA GLN A 174 -5.55 5.91 -2.57
C GLN A 174 -6.65 6.87 -3.02
N ALA A 175 -7.64 7.14 -2.15
CA ALA A 175 -8.67 8.14 -2.42
C ALA A 175 -8.07 9.55 -2.55
N ALA A 176 -7.09 9.91 -1.72
CA ALA A 176 -6.39 11.19 -1.80
C ALA A 176 -5.66 11.37 -3.13
N VAL A 177 -4.96 10.33 -3.60
CA VAL A 177 -4.31 10.34 -4.92
C VAL A 177 -5.35 10.45 -6.04
N THR A 178 -6.40 9.64 -5.99
CA THR A 178 -7.42 9.54 -7.04
C THR A 178 -8.21 10.85 -7.18
N ALA A 179 -8.50 11.52 -6.06
CA ALA A 179 -9.26 12.76 -6.01
C ALA A 179 -8.61 13.89 -6.82
N LYS A 180 -7.29 13.85 -7.05
CA LYS A 180 -6.58 14.84 -7.89
C LYS A 180 -7.05 14.82 -9.35
N GLY A 181 -7.50 13.66 -9.84
CA GLY A 181 -7.95 13.44 -11.22
C GLY A 181 -9.44 13.11 -11.36
N SER A 182 -10.08 12.57 -10.33
CA SER A 182 -11.51 12.22 -10.33
C SER A 182 -12.06 12.12 -8.90
N VAL A 183 -12.96 13.03 -8.53
CA VAL A 183 -13.65 12.96 -7.23
C VAL A 183 -14.57 11.74 -7.15
N LEU A 184 -15.30 11.43 -8.23
CA LEU A 184 -16.14 10.24 -8.30
C LEU A 184 -15.32 8.96 -8.09
N GLY A 185 -14.15 8.87 -8.75
CA GLY A 185 -13.22 7.75 -8.55
C GLY A 185 -12.75 7.65 -7.10
N ALA A 186 -12.46 8.78 -6.45
CA ALA A 186 -12.09 8.80 -5.04
C ALA A 186 -13.23 8.33 -4.11
N VAL A 187 -14.48 8.70 -4.41
CA VAL A 187 -15.66 8.22 -3.67
C VAL A 187 -15.83 6.71 -3.84
N LEU A 188 -15.69 6.19 -5.06
CA LEU A 188 -15.76 4.75 -5.33
C LEU A 188 -14.66 3.98 -4.56
N VAL A 189 -13.43 4.49 -4.54
CA VAL A 189 -12.34 3.93 -3.73
C VAL A 189 -12.69 3.98 -2.24
N ALA A 190 -13.20 5.12 -1.75
CA ALA A 190 -13.58 5.28 -0.34
C ALA A 190 -14.74 4.35 0.07
N ALA A 191 -15.67 4.07 -0.84
CA ALA A 191 -16.80 3.16 -0.61
C ALA A 191 -16.37 1.70 -0.41
N ALA A 192 -15.15 1.32 -0.80
CA ALA A 192 -14.58 0.01 -0.50
C ALA A 192 -14.27 -0.17 1.00
N LEU A 193 -13.98 0.91 1.73
CA LEU A 193 -13.61 0.87 3.15
C LEU A 193 -14.69 0.27 4.08
N PRO A 194 -15.97 0.69 4.02
CA PRO A 194 -17.01 0.08 4.85
C PRO A 194 -17.23 -1.41 4.52
N ILE A 195 -17.06 -1.81 3.26
CA ILE A 195 -17.15 -3.22 2.83
C ILE A 195 -15.99 -4.01 3.45
N ALA A 196 -14.75 -3.52 3.34
CA ALA A 196 -13.57 -4.12 3.94
C ALA A 196 -13.71 -4.28 5.47
N ARG A 197 -14.27 -3.26 6.16
CA ARG A 197 -14.54 -3.32 7.60
C ARG A 197 -15.64 -4.32 7.97
N LYS A 198 -16.68 -4.48 7.15
CA LYS A 198 -17.74 -5.48 7.37
C LYS A 198 -17.22 -6.90 7.15
N LEU A 199 -16.39 -7.12 6.12
CA LEU A 199 -15.79 -8.43 5.83
C LEU A 199 -14.78 -8.84 6.91
N SER A 200 -13.90 -7.94 7.35
CA SER A 200 -12.91 -8.27 8.40
C SER A 200 -13.55 -8.62 9.75
N ARG A 201 -14.77 -8.14 10.04
CA ARG A 201 -15.53 -8.55 11.22
C ARG A 201 -16.11 -9.96 11.13
N LYS A 202 -16.35 -10.47 9.92
CA LYS A 202 -16.96 -11.80 9.70
C LYS A 202 -15.95 -12.94 9.67
N VAL A 203 -14.68 -12.65 9.42
CA VAL A 203 -13.60 -13.66 9.28
C VAL A 203 -12.65 -13.65 10.48
N SER A 204 -12.94 -12.87 11.54
CA SER A 204 -12.25 -13.06 12.82
C SER A 204 -12.69 -14.40 13.40
N PRO A 205 -11.82 -15.42 13.48
CA PRO A 205 -12.10 -16.59 14.28
C PRO A 205 -12.04 -16.12 15.73
N THR A 206 -13.17 -16.16 16.43
CA THR A 206 -13.16 -16.41 17.87
C THR A 206 -12.61 -17.79 18.12
#